data_AF-A0A1F9A9J1-F1
#
_entry.id   AF-A0A1F9A9J1-F1
#
_cell.length_a   1.000
_cell.length_b   1.000
_cell.length_c   1.000
_cell.angle_alpha   90.00
_cell.angle_beta   90.00
_cell.angle_gamma   90.00
#
_symmetry.space_group_name_H-M   'P 1'
#
loop_
_entity.id
_entity.type
_entity.pdbx_description
1 polymer ?
#
loop_
_entity_poly.entity_id
_entity_poly.type
_entity_poly.pdbx_seq_one_letter_code
_entity_poly.pdbx_strand_id
1 'polypeptide(L)'
;MTEDLQNLEDRRDRLYQKLPSFGDFRLGIISETYTRCGKKNCACAHKDHPGHGPRYLWNTTRQGKSLAQHLRLGPELDHVYKQIETGHRFQKWCQEAMELNEGICRLRPVPQIEDEKELTALKKKLQRRFSRRRRKKSIA
;
A
#
# COMPACT_ATOMS: atom_id res chain seq x y z
N MET A 1 12.24 -26.09 5.00
CA MET A 1 11.18 -26.99 4.49
C MET A 1 10.80 -26.47 3.12
N THR A 2 10.91 -27.29 2.09
CA THR A 2 10.41 -26.95 0.74
C THR A 2 8.89 -26.94 0.81
N GLU A 3 8.27 -25.77 0.70
CA GLU A 3 6.82 -25.65 0.59
C GLU A 3 6.37 -26.23 -0.75
N ASP A 4 5.41 -27.16 -0.71
CA ASP A 4 4.79 -27.74 -1.89
C ASP A 4 3.70 -26.82 -2.47
N LEU A 5 3.45 -26.91 -3.77
CA LEU A 5 2.50 -26.06 -4.50
C LEU A 5 1.11 -26.10 -3.87
N GLN A 6 0.62 -27.30 -3.53
CA GLN A 6 -0.70 -27.48 -2.93
C GLN A 6 -0.83 -26.73 -1.60
N ASN A 7 0.22 -26.76 -0.77
CA ASN A 7 0.21 -26.07 0.52
C ASN A 7 0.10 -24.55 0.37
N LEU A 8 0.82 -23.99 -0.61
CA LEU A 8 0.76 -22.56 -0.89
C LEU A 8 -0.61 -22.13 -1.43
N GLU A 9 -1.23 -22.96 -2.28
CA GLU A 9 -2.57 -22.72 -2.80
C GLU A 9 -3.62 -22.75 -1.69
N ASP A 10 -3.57 -23.75 -0.80
CA ASP A 10 -4.48 -23.84 0.35
C ASP A 10 -4.34 -22.62 1.28
N ARG A 11 -3.10 -22.16 1.51
CA ARG A 11 -2.84 -20.96 2.33
C ARG A 11 -3.37 -19.70 1.66
N ARG A 12 -3.17 -19.54 0.35
CA ARG A 12 -3.72 -18.41 -0.41
C ARG A 12 -5.24 -18.40 -0.32
N ASP A 13 -5.88 -19.55 -0.47
CA ASP A 13 -7.33 -19.64 -0.47
C ASP A 13 -7.91 -19.31 0.91
N ARG A 14 -7.29 -19.79 2.00
CA ARG A 14 -7.61 -19.35 3.38
C ARG A 14 -7.38 -17.86 3.60
N LEU A 15 -6.31 -17.31 3.03
CA LEU A 15 -6.03 -15.88 3.12
C LEU A 15 -7.11 -15.07 2.40
N TYR A 16 -7.56 -15.52 1.23
CA TYR A 16 -8.59 -14.85 0.42
C TYR A 16 -9.97 -14.88 1.07
N GLN A 17 -10.30 -15.90 1.86
CA GLN A 17 -11.51 -15.93 2.68
C GLN A 17 -11.59 -14.76 3.68
N LYS A 18 -10.46 -14.17 4.08
CA LYS A 18 -10.43 -13.00 4.97
C LYS A 18 -10.74 -11.69 4.25
N LEU A 19 -10.68 -11.64 2.91
CA LEU A 19 -10.83 -10.41 2.14
C LEU A 19 -12.15 -9.65 2.41
N PRO A 20 -13.33 -10.31 2.53
CA PRO A 20 -14.58 -9.60 2.83
C PRO A 20 -14.62 -8.98 4.23
N SER A 21 -13.77 -9.43 5.17
CA SER A 21 -13.79 -8.97 6.57
C SER A 21 -13.24 -7.56 6.79
N PHE A 22 -12.57 -6.98 5.80
CA PHE A 22 -11.93 -5.67 5.94
C PHE A 22 -12.91 -4.48 5.91
N GLY A 23 -14.09 -4.62 5.31
CA GLY A 23 -15.08 -3.53 5.24
C GLY A 23 -14.50 -2.19 4.75
N ASP A 24 -14.92 -1.09 5.37
CA ASP A 24 -14.44 0.26 5.06
C ASP A 24 -13.15 0.61 5.79
N PHE A 25 -12.16 1.11 5.06
CA PHE A 25 -10.90 1.54 5.64
C PHE A 25 -10.29 2.74 4.91
N ARG A 26 -9.30 3.36 5.56
CA ARG A 26 -8.50 4.46 5.00
C ARG A 26 -7.02 4.12 5.16
N LEU A 27 -6.20 4.62 4.25
CA LEU A 27 -4.75 4.59 4.41
C LEU A 27 -4.26 5.92 4.98
N GLY A 28 -3.18 5.87 5.73
CA GLY A 28 -2.52 7.06 6.28
C GLY A 28 -2.16 6.88 7.74
N ILE A 29 -1.91 8.00 8.40
CA ILE A 29 -1.58 8.08 9.82
C ILE A 29 -2.31 9.27 10.46
N ILE A 30 -2.51 9.22 11.77
CA ILE A 30 -2.95 10.36 12.55
C ILE A 30 -1.74 10.91 13.30
N SER A 31 -1.52 12.22 13.20
CA SER A 31 -0.51 12.94 13.96
C SER A 31 -1.16 13.95 14.90
N GLU A 32 -0.65 14.02 16.13
CA GLU A 32 -0.95 15.09 17.07
C GLU A 32 -0.02 16.29 16.80
N THR A 33 -0.57 17.49 16.72
CA THR A 33 0.19 18.70 16.40
C THR A 33 -0.16 19.84 17.35
N TYR A 34 0.86 20.64 17.66
CA TYR A 34 0.74 21.88 18.41
C TYR A 34 1.30 23.03 17.57
N THR A 35 0.62 24.17 17.55
CA THR A 35 0.98 25.31 16.68
C THR A 35 1.02 26.61 17.46
N ARG A 36 2.04 27.44 17.24
CA ARG A 36 2.13 28.78 17.85
C ARG A 36 1.34 29.78 17.01
N CYS A 37 0.52 30.63 17.64
CA CYS A 37 -0.33 31.59 16.91
C CYS A 37 0.38 32.91 16.55
N GLY A 38 1.61 33.13 17.00
CA GLY A 38 2.40 34.34 16.71
C GLY A 38 1.99 35.61 17.47
N LYS A 39 0.94 35.56 18.32
CA LYS A 39 0.52 36.71 19.14
C LYS A 39 1.39 36.82 20.38
N LYS A 40 2.02 37.98 20.60
CA LYS A 40 2.91 38.23 21.76
C LYS A 40 2.22 38.06 23.12
N ASN A 41 0.91 38.31 23.19
CA ASN A 41 0.12 38.25 24.42
C ASN A 41 -0.58 36.89 24.62
N CYS A 42 -0.23 35.87 23.85
CA CYS A 42 -0.81 34.54 24.00
C CYS A 42 0.07 33.66 24.89
N ALA A 43 -0.53 32.83 25.75
CA ALA A 43 0.19 31.85 26.55
C ALA A 43 1.08 30.92 25.69
N CYS A 44 0.66 30.63 24.46
CA CYS A 44 1.42 29.81 23.52
C CYS A 44 2.77 30.43 23.07
N ALA A 45 3.03 31.71 23.39
CA ALA A 45 4.26 32.42 23.07
C ALA A 45 5.38 32.18 24.09
N HIS A 46 5.07 31.63 25.28
CA HIS A 46 6.08 31.26 26.25
C HIS A 46 7.02 30.18 25.69
N LYS A 47 8.33 30.27 26.00
CA LYS A 47 9.35 29.35 25.47
C LYS A 47 9.04 27.89 25.78
N ASP A 48 8.53 27.63 26.99
CA ASP A 48 8.22 26.29 27.49
C ASP A 48 6.78 25.84 27.21
N HIS A 49 5.96 26.68 26.57
CA HIS A 49 4.61 26.27 26.17
C HIS A 49 4.67 25.49 24.84
N PRO A 50 4.01 24.32 24.75
CA PRO A 50 4.03 23.47 23.54
C PRO A 50 3.38 24.10 22.29
N GLY A 51 2.72 25.26 22.38
CA GLY A 51 1.82 25.80 21.35
C GLY A 51 0.33 25.47 21.61
N HIS A 52 -0.56 26.00 20.77
CA HIS A 52 -1.98 25.65 20.78
C HIS A 52 -2.20 24.24 20.23
N GLY A 53 -2.93 23.43 20.99
CA GLY A 53 -3.27 22.07 20.63
C GLY A 53 -3.83 21.31 21.82
N PRO A 54 -4.00 19.99 21.69
CA PRO A 54 -3.66 19.22 20.49
C PRO A 54 -4.63 19.44 19.33
N ARG A 55 -4.10 19.45 18.11
CA ARG A 55 -4.87 19.27 16.87
C ARG A 55 -4.49 17.92 16.26
N TYR A 56 -5.48 17.12 15.89
CA TYR A 56 -5.26 15.83 15.25
C TYR A 56 -5.40 16.00 13.73
N LEU A 57 -4.41 15.54 12.98
CA LEU A 57 -4.44 15.53 11.52
C LEU A 57 -4.33 14.09 11.04
N TRP A 58 -5.28 13.66 10.22
CA TRP A 58 -5.07 12.51 9.35
C TRP A 58 -4.27 12.95 8.12
N ASN A 59 -3.16 12.27 7.87
CA ASN A 59 -2.28 12.51 6.73
C ASN A 59 -2.18 11.25 5.88
N THR A 60 -2.21 11.41 4.56
CA THR A 60 -2.05 10.30 3.61
C THR A 60 -1.44 10.77 2.30
N THR A 61 -0.82 9.87 1.55
CA THR A 61 -0.27 10.17 0.22
C THR A 61 -1.02 9.35 -0.82
N ARG A 62 -1.66 10.02 -1.77
CA ARG A 62 -2.39 9.38 -2.87
C ARG A 62 -1.88 9.93 -4.20
N GLN A 63 -1.44 9.05 -5.10
CA GLN A 63 -0.93 9.42 -6.43
C GLN A 63 0.17 10.50 -6.38
N GLY A 64 1.09 10.39 -5.41
CA GLY A 64 2.19 11.35 -5.24
C GLY A 64 1.81 12.70 -4.62
N LYS A 65 0.55 12.88 -4.19
CA LYS A 65 0.09 14.09 -3.50
C LYS A 65 -0.21 13.80 -2.03
N SER A 66 0.34 14.62 -1.14
CA SER A 66 0.02 14.60 0.28
C SER A 66 -1.34 15.25 0.53
N LEU A 67 -2.20 14.56 1.27
CA LEU A 67 -3.50 15.02 1.71
C LEU A 67 -3.51 15.05 3.24
N ALA A 68 -4.03 16.13 3.81
CA ALA A 68 -4.14 16.33 5.24
C ALA A 68 -5.56 16.80 5.59
N GLN A 69 -6.15 16.23 6.64
CA GLN A 69 -7.47 16.60 7.14
C GLN A 69 -7.43 16.72 8.67
N HIS A 70 -7.94 17.83 9.20
CA HIS A 70 -8.13 17.98 10.64
C HIS A 70 -9.29 17.10 11.12
N LEU A 71 -9.08 16.44 12.26
CA LEU A 71 -10.09 15.62 12.92
C LEU A 71 -10.44 16.23 14.27
N ARG A 72 -11.72 16.21 14.63
CA ARG A 72 -12.18 16.60 15.97
C ARG A 72 -11.91 15.47 16.95
N LEU A 73 -11.36 15.81 18.11
CA LEU A 73 -11.23 14.88 19.22
C LEU A 73 -12.62 14.38 19.64
N GLY A 74 -12.76 13.07 19.78
CA GLY A 74 -14.03 12.40 20.08
C GLY A 74 -14.39 11.36 19.01
N PRO A 75 -15.69 11.17 18.70
CA PRO A 75 -16.15 10.09 17.82
C PRO A 75 -15.54 10.11 16.41
N GLU A 76 -15.28 11.30 15.86
CA GLU A 76 -14.64 11.43 14.53
C GLU A 76 -13.22 10.88 14.53
N LEU A 77 -12.41 11.24 15.53
CA LEU A 77 -11.04 10.75 15.67
C LEU A 77 -11.01 9.22 15.86
N ASP A 78 -11.84 8.68 16.75
CA ASP A 78 -11.93 7.23 17.01
C ASP A 78 -12.37 6.46 15.75
N HIS A 79 -13.36 6.97 15.01
CA HIS A 79 -13.83 6.35 13.78
C HIS A 79 -12.75 6.29 12.70
N VAL A 80 -12.05 7.41 12.46
CA VAL A 80 -10.96 7.45 11.48
C VAL A 80 -9.77 6.60 11.92
N TYR A 81 -9.47 6.57 13.22
CA TYR A 81 -8.43 5.71 13.77
C TYR A 81 -8.68 4.23 13.47
N LYS A 82 -9.89 3.72 13.76
CA LYS A 82 -10.27 2.33 13.46
C LYS A 82 -10.23 1.99 11.97
N GLN A 83 -10.60 2.95 11.11
CA GLN A 83 -10.48 2.80 9.66
C GLN A 83 -9.02 2.72 9.21
N ILE A 84 -8.12 3.47 9.82
CA ILE A 84 -6.68 3.42 9.53
C ILE A 84 -6.08 2.09 9.97
N GLU A 85 -6.40 1.62 11.18
CA GLU A 85 -5.93 0.31 11.66
C GLU A 85 -6.35 -0.82 10.72
N THR A 86 -7.59 -0.78 10.25
CA THR A 86 -8.09 -1.74 9.26
C THR A 86 -7.35 -1.62 7.92
N GLY A 87 -7.03 -0.39 7.49
CA GLY A 87 -6.20 -0.15 6.31
C GLY A 87 -4.79 -0.72 6.45
N HIS A 88 -4.15 -0.59 7.62
CA HIS A 88 -2.84 -1.19 7.89
C HIS A 88 -2.90 -2.73 7.89
N ARG A 89 -3.97 -3.32 8.45
CA ARG A 89 -4.18 -4.77 8.36
C ARG A 89 -4.37 -5.23 6.91
N PHE A 90 -5.11 -4.47 6.11
CA PHE A 90 -5.28 -4.74 4.69
C PHE A 90 -3.95 -4.66 3.92
N GLN A 91 -3.09 -3.68 4.22
CA GLN A 91 -1.76 -3.59 3.61
C GLN A 91 -0.90 -4.82 3.92
N LYS A 92 -0.91 -5.31 5.16
CA LYS A 92 -0.22 -6.55 5.56
C LYS A 92 -0.78 -7.77 4.81
N TRP A 93 -2.10 -7.85 4.71
CA TRP A 93 -2.78 -8.90 3.94
C TRP A 93 -2.34 -8.89 2.46
N CYS A 94 -2.23 -7.71 1.84
CA CYS A 94 -1.71 -7.60 0.46
C CYS A 94 -0.27 -8.09 0.33
N GLN A 95 0.58 -7.79 1.30
CA GLN A 95 1.98 -8.27 1.32
C GLN A 95 2.03 -9.79 1.40
N GLU A 96 1.29 -10.40 2.34
CA GLU A 96 1.19 -11.85 2.49
C GLU A 96 0.64 -12.52 1.21
N ALA A 97 -0.38 -11.92 0.61
CA ALA A 97 -0.95 -12.41 -0.65
C ALA A 97 0.07 -12.37 -1.79
N MET A 98 0.86 -11.30 -1.91
CA MET A 98 1.91 -11.22 -2.92
C MET A 98 2.99 -12.29 -2.70
N GLU A 99 3.46 -12.47 -1.47
CA GLU A 99 4.48 -13.47 -1.13
C GLU A 99 4.02 -14.89 -1.48
N LEU A 100 2.79 -15.26 -1.09
CA LEU A 100 2.21 -16.57 -1.43
C LEU A 100 2.09 -16.76 -2.94
N ASN A 101 1.57 -15.75 -3.66
CA ASN A 101 1.43 -15.84 -5.11
C ASN A 101 2.78 -15.90 -5.82
N GLU A 102 3.81 -15.21 -5.33
CA GLU A 102 5.17 -15.35 -5.87
C GLU A 102 5.70 -16.77 -5.70
N GLY A 103 5.51 -17.38 -4.52
CA GLY A 103 5.86 -18.78 -4.28
C GLY A 103 5.15 -19.72 -5.26
N ILE A 104 3.83 -19.59 -5.40
CA ILE A 104 3.01 -20.36 -6.34
C ILE A 104 3.52 -20.17 -7.78
N CYS A 105 3.75 -18.93 -8.20
CA CYS A 105 4.21 -18.63 -9.55
C CYS A 105 5.58 -19.25 -9.87
N ARG A 106 6.47 -19.40 -8.88
CA ARG A 106 7.78 -20.05 -9.06
C ARG A 106 7.67 -21.57 -9.23
N LEU A 107 6.69 -22.20 -8.58
CA LEU A 107 6.48 -23.65 -8.64
C LEU A 107 5.64 -24.10 -9.83
N ARG A 108 4.79 -23.22 -10.38
CA ARG A 108 3.96 -23.57 -11.54
C ARG A 108 4.83 -23.80 -12.79
N PRO A 109 4.58 -24.88 -13.55
CA PRO A 109 5.35 -25.17 -14.74
C PRO A 109 5.12 -24.12 -15.83
N VAL A 110 6.20 -23.78 -16.54
CA VAL A 110 6.13 -22.91 -17.71
C VAL A 110 5.65 -23.74 -18.91
N PRO A 111 4.70 -23.24 -19.72
CA PRO A 111 4.29 -23.92 -20.95
C PRO A 111 5.48 -24.18 -21.87
N GLN A 112 5.64 -25.42 -22.32
CA GLN A 112 6.63 -25.79 -23.32
C GLN A 112 6.07 -25.52 -24.72
N ILE A 113 6.91 -24.99 -25.61
CA ILE A 113 6.59 -24.78 -27.03
C ILE A 113 7.55 -25.65 -27.83
N GLU A 114 7.04 -26.74 -28.38
CA GLU A 114 7.81 -27.72 -29.14
C GLU A 114 8.06 -27.24 -30.58
N ASP A 115 7.12 -26.50 -31.17
CA ASP A 115 7.26 -25.94 -32.52
C ASP A 115 8.29 -24.79 -32.53
N GLU A 116 9.39 -24.98 -33.27
CA GLU A 116 10.48 -24.02 -33.39
C GLU A 116 10.06 -22.69 -34.05
N LYS A 117 9.12 -22.73 -35.00
CA LYS A 117 8.57 -21.53 -35.65
C LYS A 117 7.72 -20.75 -34.66
N GLU A 118 6.89 -21.41 -33.86
CA GLU A 118 6.09 -20.76 -32.81
C GLU A 118 6.99 -20.15 -31.73
N LEU A 119 8.02 -20.88 -31.29
CA LEU A 119 8.99 -20.38 -30.32
C LEU A 119 9.73 -19.14 -30.84
N THR A 120 10.14 -19.17 -32.11
CA THR A 120 10.83 -18.04 -32.76
C THR A 120 9.90 -16.83 -32.91
N ALA A 121 8.64 -17.05 -33.28
CA ALA A 121 7.63 -16.00 -33.35
C ALA A 121 7.38 -15.35 -31.98
N LEU A 122 7.28 -16.16 -30.90
CA LEU A 122 7.13 -15.69 -29.54
C LEU A 122 8.34 -14.85 -29.10
N LYS A 123 9.56 -15.33 -29.32
CA LYS A 123 10.81 -14.60 -29.02
C LYS A 123 10.82 -13.23 -29.71
N LYS A 124 10.51 -13.17 -31.01
CA LYS A 124 10.46 -11.92 -31.78
C LYS A 124 9.38 -10.96 -31.27
N LYS A 125 8.19 -11.47 -30.92
CA LYS A 125 7.09 -10.69 -30.33
C LYS A 125 7.50 -10.06 -29.00
N LEU A 126 8.12 -10.85 -28.11
CA LEU A 126 8.58 -10.38 -26.80
C LEU A 126 9.70 -9.35 -26.96
N GLN A 127 10.72 -9.64 -27.77
CA GLN A 127 11.81 -8.71 -28.07
C GLN A 127 11.29 -7.35 -28.56
N ARG A 128 10.33 -7.33 -29.49
CA ARG A 128 9.69 -6.10 -29.99
C ARG A 128 8.94 -5.33 -28.89
N ARG A 129 8.22 -6.03 -28.01
CA ARG A 129 7.49 -5.41 -26.89
C ARG A 129 8.43 -4.70 -25.93
N PHE A 130 9.55 -5.34 -25.59
CA PHE A 130 10.51 -4.80 -24.63
C PHE A 130 11.48 -3.78 -25.24
N SER A 131 11.86 -3.92 -26.52
CA SER A 131 12.68 -2.91 -27.22
C SER A 131 11.95 -1.59 -27.42
N ARG A 132 10.63 -1.62 -27.71
CA ARG A 132 9.78 -0.42 -27.77
C ARG A 132 9.71 0.33 -26.44
N ARG A 133 9.74 -0.38 -25.30
CA ARG A 133 9.78 0.24 -23.97
C ARG A 133 11.12 0.93 -23.67
N ARG A 134 12.26 0.40 -24.14
CA ARG A 134 13.57 1.06 -23.97
C ARG A 134 13.63 2.41 -24.69
N ARG A 135 13.12 2.51 -25.92
CA ARG A 135 13.11 3.79 -26.68
C ARG A 135 12.23 4.88 -26.06
N LYS A 136 11.17 4.52 -25.33
CA LYS A 136 10.33 5.51 -24.62
C LYS A 136 10.93 5.98 -23.30
N LYS A 137 11.82 5.20 -22.68
CA LYS A 137 12.51 5.56 -21.43
C LYS A 137 13.75 6.45 -21.65
N SER A 138 14.25 6.55 -22.88
CA SER A 138 15.44 7.36 -23.22
C SER A 138 15.12 8.77 -23.72
N ILE A 139 13.86 9.22 -23.67
CA ILE A 139 13.40 10.55 -24.10
C ILE A 139 12.61 11.23 -22.96
N ALA A 140 13.01 11.00 -21.71
CA ALA A 140 12.44 11.67 -20.54
C ALA A 140 13.58 12.10 -19.62
#